data_AF-A0A094SAG9-F1
#
_entry.id   AF-A0A094SAG9-F1
#
_cell.length_a   1.000
_cell.length_b   1.000
_cell.length_c   1.000
_cell.angle_alpha   90.00
_cell.angle_beta   90.00
_cell.angle_gamma   90.00
#
_symmetry.space_group_name_H-M   'P 1'
#
loop_
_entity.id
_entity.type
_entity.pdbx_description
1 polymer ?
#
loop_
_entity_poly.entity_id
_entity_poly.type
_entity_poly.pdbx_seq_one_letter_code
_entity_poly.pdbx_strand_id
1 'polypeptide(L)'
;MDLIASLQCEDQPGIVHAVTSAVLACGGNIIENQQFTDPTTNQFVMRTRFETSQGLEGARKSLNDGLSKFNPSLHIRQTAQKPRALVMVTTESHCLRDLLYLEELGELNVEIPLVISNREELRSLVESHGVKFLFLPVTADTKASQEAEILKQIEALKIDFVVLARYMQILSANFCEKMPGKIINIHHSF
;
A
#
# COMPACT_ATOMS: atom_id res chain seq x y z
N MET A 1 -20.97 6.91 -2.44
CA MET A 1 -19.70 6.37 -1.88
C MET A 1 -18.58 6.79 -2.80
N ASP A 2 -17.52 7.39 -2.26
CA ASP A 2 -16.34 7.87 -3.01
C ASP A 2 -15.28 6.75 -3.07
N LEU A 3 -14.90 6.37 -4.29
CA LEU A 3 -14.05 5.23 -4.60
C LEU A 3 -12.88 5.64 -5.51
N ILE A 4 -11.77 4.92 -5.39
CA ILE A 4 -10.63 4.97 -6.31
C ILE A 4 -10.48 3.59 -6.95
N ALA A 5 -10.48 3.56 -8.28
CA ALA A 5 -10.06 2.41 -9.08
C ALA A 5 -8.69 2.71 -9.72
N SER A 6 -7.72 1.83 -9.49
CA SER A 6 -6.45 1.80 -10.21
C SER A 6 -6.37 0.52 -11.03
N LEU A 7 -5.97 0.66 -12.30
CA LEU A 7 -5.78 -0.49 -13.18
C LEU A 7 -4.45 -0.42 -13.92
N GLN A 8 -3.94 -1.60 -14.26
CA GLN A 8 -2.80 -1.79 -15.14
C GLN A 8 -3.07 -2.96 -16.09
N CYS A 9 -2.80 -2.79 -17.39
CA CYS A 9 -2.90 -3.84 -18.40
C CYS A 9 -2.00 -3.55 -19.61
N GLU A 10 -1.93 -4.47 -20.56
CA GLU A 10 -1.37 -4.17 -21.88
C GLU A 10 -2.21 -3.11 -22.59
N ASP A 11 -1.54 -2.18 -23.26
CA ASP A 11 -2.20 -1.11 -24.00
C ASP A 11 -2.92 -1.65 -25.23
N GLN A 12 -4.16 -1.21 -25.40
CA GLN A 12 -5.01 -1.51 -26.54
C GLN A 12 -6.21 -0.55 -26.63
N PRO A 13 -6.79 -0.34 -27.83
CA PRO A 13 -7.93 0.55 -27.98
C PRO A 13 -9.14 0.19 -27.10
N GLY A 14 -9.76 1.22 -26.52
CA GLY A 14 -11.06 1.10 -25.84
C GLY A 14 -11.02 0.87 -24.34
N ILE A 15 -9.84 0.81 -23.69
CA ILE A 15 -9.73 0.66 -22.23
C ILE A 15 -10.47 1.79 -21.51
N VAL A 16 -10.17 3.04 -21.86
CA VAL A 16 -10.79 4.24 -21.25
C VAL A 16 -12.31 4.24 -21.42
N HIS A 17 -12.78 3.87 -22.61
CA HIS A 17 -14.21 3.77 -22.89
C HIS A 17 -14.87 2.68 -22.03
N ALA A 18 -14.24 1.53 -21.86
CA ALA A 18 -14.76 0.47 -21.01
C ALA A 18 -14.81 0.86 -19.53
N VAL A 19 -13.77 1.54 -19.01
CA VAL A 19 -13.75 2.04 -17.63
C VAL A 19 -14.89 3.03 -17.40
N THR A 20 -15.01 4.04 -18.26
CA THR A 20 -16.06 5.06 -18.14
C THR A 20 -17.46 4.47 -18.26
N SER A 21 -17.65 3.50 -19.15
CA SER A 21 -18.92 2.77 -19.30
C SER A 21 -19.25 1.91 -18.08
N ALA A 22 -18.26 1.22 -17.51
CA ALA A 22 -18.44 0.42 -16.30
C ALA A 22 -18.73 1.28 -15.06
N VAL A 23 -18.08 2.44 -14.93
CA VAL A 23 -18.41 3.42 -13.89
C VAL A 23 -19.85 3.90 -14.07
N LEU A 24 -20.27 4.25 -15.28
CA LEU A 24 -21.66 4.64 -15.56
C LEU A 24 -22.66 3.52 -15.23
N ALA A 25 -22.34 2.26 -15.56
CA ALA A 25 -23.21 1.11 -15.29
C ALA A 25 -23.46 0.86 -13.80
N CYS A 26 -22.52 1.24 -12.92
CA CYS A 26 -22.74 1.26 -11.47
C CYS A 26 -23.35 2.59 -10.97
N GLY A 27 -23.95 3.39 -11.86
CA GLY A 27 -24.51 4.71 -11.54
C GLY A 27 -23.46 5.70 -11.04
N GLY A 28 -22.21 5.53 -11.48
CA GLY A 28 -21.09 6.30 -10.99
C GLY A 28 -20.86 7.61 -11.75
N ASN A 29 -20.37 8.62 -11.03
CA ASN A 29 -19.91 9.89 -11.58
C ASN A 29 -18.41 10.05 -11.35
N ILE A 30 -17.64 10.32 -12.40
CA ILE A 30 -16.18 10.48 -12.32
C ILE A 30 -15.84 11.86 -11.76
N ILE A 31 -14.99 11.89 -10.74
CA ILE A 31 -14.50 13.11 -10.08
C ILE A 31 -13.09 13.45 -10.57
N GLU A 32 -12.24 12.44 -10.75
CA GLU A 32 -10.87 12.59 -11.22
C GLU A 32 -10.49 11.42 -12.11
N ASN A 33 -9.76 11.69 -13.18
CA ASN A 33 -9.25 10.66 -14.07
C ASN A 33 -7.85 10.99 -14.56
N GLN A 34 -6.94 10.04 -14.41
CA GLN A 34 -5.58 10.13 -14.93
C GLN A 34 -5.23 8.82 -15.62
N GLN A 35 -4.55 8.91 -16.75
CA GLN A 35 -4.11 7.77 -17.54
C GLN A 35 -2.71 8.02 -18.11
N PHE A 36 -1.97 6.95 -18.31
CA PHE A 36 -0.67 6.99 -18.93
C PHE A 36 -0.41 5.69 -19.69
N THR A 37 0.12 5.82 -20.90
CA THR A 37 0.62 4.70 -21.70
C THR A 37 2.13 4.82 -21.77
N ASP A 38 2.83 3.76 -21.39
CA ASP A 38 4.26 3.62 -21.65
C ASP A 38 4.47 2.94 -23.01
N PRO A 39 4.94 3.67 -24.04
CA PRO A 39 5.17 3.09 -25.36
C PRO A 39 6.32 2.08 -25.40
N THR A 40 7.20 2.07 -24.38
CA THR A 40 8.36 1.17 -24.32
C THR A 40 7.97 -0.22 -23.86
N THR A 41 7.11 -0.29 -22.83
CA THR A 41 6.66 -1.55 -22.25
C THR A 41 5.28 -2.00 -22.73
N ASN A 42 4.60 -1.17 -23.55
CA ASN A 42 3.22 -1.36 -23.98
C ASN A 42 2.26 -1.52 -22.79
N GLN A 43 2.53 -0.83 -21.69
CA GLN A 43 1.71 -0.86 -20.48
C GLN A 43 0.81 0.37 -20.42
N PHE A 44 -0.47 0.14 -20.11
CA PHE A 44 -1.45 1.16 -19.81
C PHE A 44 -1.76 1.16 -18.32
N VAL A 45 -1.71 2.33 -17.69
CA VAL A 45 -2.14 2.54 -16.31
C VAL A 45 -3.19 3.64 -16.23
N MET A 46 -4.17 3.47 -15.34
CA MET A 46 -5.21 4.46 -15.15
C MET A 46 -5.68 4.48 -13.70
N ARG A 47 -5.91 5.69 -13.19
CA ARG A 47 -6.48 5.96 -11.87
C ARG A 47 -7.75 6.79 -12.04
N THR A 48 -8.86 6.26 -11.54
CA THR A 48 -10.18 6.91 -11.60
C THR A 48 -10.72 7.06 -10.20
N ARG A 49 -10.98 8.31 -9.77
CA ARG A 49 -11.79 8.59 -8.58
C ARG A 49 -13.22 8.88 -9.01
N PHE A 50 -14.19 8.21 -8.40
CA PHE A 50 -15.59 8.34 -8.77
C PHE A 50 -16.51 8.10 -7.58
N GLU A 51 -17.71 8.67 -7.65
CA GLU A 51 -18.77 8.47 -6.68
C GLU A 51 -19.84 7.54 -7.23
N THR A 52 -20.34 6.60 -6.44
CA THR A 52 -21.46 5.70 -6.82
C THR A 52 -22.43 5.49 -5.67
N SER A 53 -23.72 5.35 -5.99
CA SER A 53 -24.77 4.95 -5.05
C SER A 53 -24.85 3.43 -4.81
N GLN A 54 -24.22 2.62 -5.66
CA GLN A 54 -24.28 1.14 -5.58
C GLN A 54 -23.20 0.54 -4.65
N GLY A 55 -22.37 1.39 -4.04
CA GLY A 55 -21.33 0.97 -3.09
C GLY A 55 -20.17 0.21 -3.74
N LEU A 56 -19.25 -0.29 -2.89
CA LEU A 56 -18.02 -0.95 -3.34
C LEU A 56 -18.29 -2.23 -4.13
N GLU A 57 -19.20 -3.08 -3.67
CA GLU A 57 -19.50 -4.36 -4.34
C GLU A 57 -20.14 -4.16 -5.72
N GLY A 58 -21.06 -3.20 -5.86
CA GLY A 58 -21.67 -2.86 -7.14
C GLY A 58 -20.64 -2.33 -8.14
N ALA A 59 -19.76 -1.42 -7.70
CA ALA A 59 -18.65 -0.94 -8.50
C ALA A 59 -17.70 -2.08 -8.88
N ARG A 60 -17.32 -2.94 -7.93
CA ARG A 60 -16.40 -4.05 -8.16
C ARG A 60 -16.94 -5.00 -9.21
N LYS A 61 -18.22 -5.37 -9.13
CA LYS A 61 -18.87 -6.20 -10.15
C LYS A 61 -18.84 -5.51 -11.52
N SER A 62 -19.32 -4.28 -11.61
CA SER A 62 -19.42 -3.54 -12.87
C SER A 62 -18.06 -3.35 -13.57
N LEU A 63 -17.03 -2.95 -12.82
CA LEU A 63 -15.69 -2.77 -13.38
C LEU A 63 -15.05 -4.11 -13.78
N ASN A 64 -15.20 -5.18 -13.01
CA ASN A 64 -14.67 -6.50 -13.41
C ASN A 64 -15.35 -7.01 -14.68
N ASP A 65 -16.67 -6.91 -14.78
CA ASP A 65 -17.43 -7.37 -15.94
C ASP A 65 -17.04 -6.55 -17.20
N GLY A 66 -17.04 -5.22 -17.08
CA GLY A 66 -16.75 -4.30 -18.18
C GLY A 66 -15.30 -4.33 -18.67
N LEU A 67 -14.36 -4.71 -17.79
CA LEU A 67 -12.92 -4.76 -18.11
C LEU A 67 -12.38 -6.16 -18.36
N SER A 68 -13.20 -7.20 -18.22
CA SER A 68 -12.81 -8.62 -18.36
C SER A 68 -11.96 -8.90 -19.61
N LYS A 69 -12.31 -8.31 -20.76
CA LYS A 69 -11.58 -8.52 -22.03
C LYS A 69 -10.12 -8.01 -22.02
N PHE A 70 -9.76 -7.11 -21.11
CA PHE A 70 -8.42 -6.54 -21.02
C PHE A 70 -7.53 -7.27 -19.99
N ASN A 71 -8.11 -8.19 -19.21
CA ASN A 71 -7.43 -8.89 -18.10
C ASN A 71 -6.58 -7.96 -17.20
N PRO A 72 -7.10 -6.81 -16.72
CA PRO A 72 -6.29 -5.86 -15.98
C PRO A 72 -6.00 -6.36 -14.56
N SER A 73 -4.85 -5.94 -14.03
CA SER A 73 -4.66 -5.85 -12.58
C SER A 73 -5.50 -4.68 -12.08
N LEU A 74 -6.66 -4.97 -11.48
CA LEU A 74 -7.64 -3.98 -11.02
C LEU A 74 -7.72 -3.96 -9.50
N HIS A 75 -7.50 -2.79 -8.91
CA HIS A 75 -7.69 -2.54 -7.49
C HIS A 75 -8.72 -1.42 -7.28
N ILE A 76 -9.72 -1.68 -6.45
CA ILE A 76 -10.79 -0.73 -6.12
C ILE A 76 -10.86 -0.64 -4.61
N ARG A 77 -10.80 0.59 -4.10
CA ARG A 77 -10.91 0.87 -2.67
C ARG A 77 -11.74 2.12 -2.42
N GLN A 78 -12.21 2.27 -1.18
CA GLN A 78 -12.81 3.51 -0.74
C GLN A 78 -11.73 4.58 -0.60
N THR A 79 -12.06 5.82 -0.97
CA THR A 79 -11.12 6.95 -0.82
C THR A 79 -10.75 7.19 0.64
N ALA A 80 -11.74 7.04 1.54
CA ALA A 80 -11.57 7.22 2.99
C ALA A 80 -10.82 6.06 3.69
N GLN A 81 -10.66 4.90 3.03
CA GLN A 81 -9.92 3.78 3.60
C GLN A 81 -8.42 4.08 3.53
N LYS A 82 -7.81 4.33 4.69
CA LYS A 82 -6.37 4.53 4.82
C LYS A 82 -5.63 3.20 4.67
N PRO A 83 -4.60 3.13 3.81
CA PRO A 83 -3.68 2.00 3.79
C PRO A 83 -2.95 1.85 5.13
N ARG A 84 -2.76 0.60 5.57
CA ARG A 84 -2.11 0.25 6.84
C ARG A 84 -0.64 -0.06 6.62
N ALA A 85 0.24 0.73 7.21
CA ALA A 85 1.68 0.64 7.05
C ALA A 85 2.34 -0.01 8.28
N LEU A 86 3.10 -1.08 8.07
CA LEU A 86 4.01 -1.59 9.10
C LEU A 86 5.34 -0.86 8.96
N VAL A 87 5.77 -0.13 9.99
CA VAL A 87 7.04 0.59 9.96
C VAL A 87 8.11 -0.23 10.66
N MET A 88 9.26 -0.40 10.01
CA MET A 88 10.42 -1.11 10.56
C MET A 88 11.58 -0.14 10.76
N VAL A 89 12.22 -0.17 11.93
CA VAL A 89 13.28 0.76 12.34
C VAL A 89 14.44 0.06 13.03
N THR A 90 15.63 0.65 13.00
CA THR A 90 16.78 0.21 13.81
C THR A 90 17.09 1.22 14.91
N THR A 91 18.03 2.15 14.72
CA THR A 91 18.39 3.17 15.73
C THR A 91 18.15 4.59 15.26
N GLU A 92 18.17 4.84 13.95
CA GLU A 92 17.99 6.16 13.36
C GLU A 92 16.51 6.58 13.44
N SER A 93 16.23 7.69 14.14
CA SER A 93 14.84 8.10 14.41
C SER A 93 14.23 9.06 13.37
N HIS A 94 15.02 9.66 12.48
CA HIS A 94 14.57 10.79 11.67
C HIS A 94 13.40 10.46 10.74
N CYS A 95 13.47 9.36 9.98
CA CYS A 95 12.35 8.92 9.13
C CYS A 95 11.11 8.55 9.96
N LEU A 96 11.29 7.87 11.09
CA LEU A 96 10.18 7.48 11.97
C LEU A 96 9.46 8.71 12.53
N ARG A 97 10.21 9.71 13.00
CA ARG A 97 9.65 10.96 13.52
C ARG A 97 8.84 11.70 12.47
N ASP A 98 9.36 11.78 11.25
CA ASP A 98 8.68 12.45 10.15
C ASP A 98 7.38 11.74 9.78
N LEU A 99 7.40 10.40 9.68
CA LEU A 99 6.20 9.60 9.40
C LEU A 99 5.11 9.78 10.47
N LEU A 100 5.49 9.70 11.75
CA LEU A 100 4.55 9.86 12.87
C LEU A 100 4.01 11.30 12.93
N TYR A 101 4.86 12.30 12.69
CA TYR A 101 4.46 13.70 12.68
C TYR A 101 3.46 14.01 11.55
N LEU A 102 3.74 13.54 10.32
CA LEU A 102 2.82 13.74 9.19
C LEU A 102 1.51 12.96 9.34
N GLU A 103 1.54 11.79 9.98
CA GLU A 103 0.31 11.05 10.33
C GLU A 103 -0.53 11.84 11.34
N GLU A 104 0.09 12.38 12.40
CA GLU A 104 -0.59 13.17 13.43
C GLU A 104 -1.23 14.44 12.87
N LEU A 105 -0.55 15.11 11.92
CA LEU A 105 -1.12 16.27 11.20
C LEU A 105 -2.22 15.90 10.21
N GLY A 106 -2.39 14.61 9.89
CA GLY A 106 -3.31 14.15 8.85
C GLY A 106 -2.84 14.44 7.42
N GLU A 107 -1.58 14.86 7.25
CA GLU A 107 -0.96 15.11 5.94
C GLU A 107 -0.52 13.82 5.26
N LEU A 108 -0.23 12.78 6.04
CA LEU A 108 0.03 11.43 5.55
C LEU A 108 -1.23 10.56 5.76
N ASN A 109 -1.93 10.27 4.66
CA ASN A 109 -3.17 9.50 4.70
C ASN A 109 -2.94 7.98 4.80
N VAL A 110 -2.30 7.56 5.89
CA VAL A 110 -2.01 6.16 6.24
C VAL A 110 -2.45 5.88 7.68
N GLU A 111 -2.46 4.62 8.07
CA GLU A 111 -2.54 4.21 9.47
C GLU A 111 -1.28 3.40 9.81
N ILE A 112 -0.63 3.72 10.93
CA ILE A 112 0.55 3.00 11.42
C ILE A 112 0.18 2.17 12.66
N PRO A 113 -0.36 0.94 12.51
CA PRO A 113 -0.82 0.16 13.65
C PRO A 113 0.31 -0.49 14.48
N LEU A 114 1.51 -0.60 13.91
CA LEU A 114 2.65 -1.28 14.54
C LEU A 114 3.97 -0.74 14.00
N VAL A 115 4.92 -0.52 14.91
CA VAL A 115 6.34 -0.34 14.59
C VAL A 115 7.12 -1.55 15.10
N ILE A 116 7.95 -2.14 14.25
CA ILE A 116 8.87 -3.22 14.60
C ILE A 116 10.30 -2.70 14.63
N SER A 117 11.06 -3.12 15.63
CA SER A 117 12.49 -2.85 15.68
C SER A 117 13.31 -4.05 16.14
N ASN A 118 14.54 -4.14 15.64
CA ASN A 118 15.56 -5.04 16.16
C ASN A 118 16.35 -4.45 17.34
N ARG A 119 15.92 -3.28 17.84
CA ARG A 119 16.54 -2.45 18.88
C ARG A 119 15.44 -1.88 19.80
N GLU A 120 15.76 -1.50 21.02
CA GLU A 120 14.79 -0.97 22.01
C GLU A 120 14.76 0.56 22.02
N GLU A 121 15.77 1.20 21.46
CA GLU A 121 16.09 2.63 21.56
C GLU A 121 14.95 3.56 21.14
N LEU A 122 14.08 3.13 20.22
CA LEU A 122 12.98 3.93 19.69
C LEU A 122 11.62 3.60 20.33
N ARG A 123 11.54 2.68 21.30
CA ARG A 123 10.28 2.29 21.94
C ARG A 123 9.53 3.50 22.51
N SER A 124 10.19 4.30 23.35
CA SER A 124 9.54 5.42 24.03
C SER A 124 9.00 6.46 23.05
N LEU A 125 9.67 6.64 21.91
CA LEU A 125 9.20 7.52 20.83
C LEU A 125 7.91 6.99 20.19
N VAL A 126 7.84 5.69 19.91
CA VAL A 126 6.68 5.07 19.28
C VAL A 126 5.48 5.08 20.24
N GLU A 127 5.70 4.62 21.47
CA GLU A 127 4.65 4.53 22.47
C GLU A 127 4.11 5.91 22.88
N SER A 128 4.93 6.97 22.84
CA SER A 128 4.46 8.35 23.10
C SER A 128 3.46 8.87 22.06
N HIS A 129 3.45 8.30 20.85
CA HIS A 129 2.46 8.61 19.80
C HIS A 129 1.26 7.65 19.82
N GLY A 130 1.15 6.79 20.85
CA GLY A 130 0.05 5.83 20.98
C GLY A 130 0.13 4.63 20.02
N VAL A 131 1.24 4.48 19.30
CA VAL A 131 1.48 3.36 18.37
C VAL A 131 2.07 2.17 19.12
N LYS A 132 1.73 0.94 18.69
CA LYS A 132 2.29 -0.28 19.27
C LYS A 132 3.75 -0.45 18.84
N PHE A 133 4.62 -0.83 19.78
CA PHE A 133 6.00 -1.18 19.51
C PHE A 133 6.24 -2.67 19.76
N LEU A 134 6.81 -3.37 18.78
CA LEU A 134 7.22 -4.76 18.90
C LEU A 134 8.73 -4.88 18.70
N PHE A 135 9.41 -5.26 19.77
CA PHE A 135 10.84 -5.57 19.75
C PHE A 135 11.06 -7.01 19.29
N LEU A 136 11.77 -7.18 18.18
CA LEU A 136 12.18 -8.47 17.63
C LEU A 136 13.70 -8.46 17.40
N PRO A 137 14.52 -8.88 18.37
CA PRO A 137 15.96 -8.96 18.18
C PRO A 137 16.30 -9.95 17.08
N VAL A 138 17.42 -9.73 16.39
CA VAL A 138 17.86 -10.60 15.30
C VAL A 138 19.36 -10.83 15.30
N THR A 139 19.70 -12.08 15.04
CA THR A 139 21.03 -12.62 14.76
C THR A 139 20.97 -13.39 13.45
N ALA A 140 22.12 -13.84 12.94
CA ALA A 140 22.17 -14.66 11.73
C ALA A 140 21.28 -15.92 11.85
N ASP A 141 21.30 -16.58 13.01
CA ASP A 141 20.57 -17.83 13.24
C ASP A 141 19.06 -17.63 13.48
N THR A 142 18.66 -16.45 13.95
CA THR A 142 17.27 -16.15 14.34
C THR A 142 16.50 -15.36 13.27
N LYS A 143 17.15 -14.98 12.18
CA LYS A 143 16.54 -14.17 11.11
C LYS A 143 15.28 -14.80 10.52
N ALA A 144 15.32 -16.11 10.24
CA ALA A 144 14.18 -16.80 9.64
C ALA A 144 12.94 -16.79 10.56
N SER A 145 13.13 -16.99 11.87
CA SER A 145 12.03 -16.95 12.83
C SER A 145 11.55 -15.52 13.10
N GLN A 146 12.46 -14.55 13.12
CA GLN A 146 12.10 -13.13 13.24
C GLN A 146 11.21 -12.68 12.08
N GLU A 147 11.61 -12.97 10.84
CA GLU A 147 10.84 -12.64 9.63
C GLU A 147 9.49 -13.37 9.57
N ALA A 148 9.41 -14.61 10.07
CA ALA A 148 8.16 -15.34 10.17
C ALA A 148 7.17 -14.65 11.13
N GLU A 149 7.64 -14.12 12.26
CA GLU A 149 6.79 -13.35 13.19
C GLU A 149 6.35 -12.03 12.55
N ILE A 150 7.23 -11.34 11.81
CA ILE A 150 6.86 -10.12 11.07
C ILE A 150 5.71 -10.41 10.08
N LEU A 151 5.82 -11.48 9.30
CA LEU A 151 4.77 -11.88 8.34
C LEU A 151 3.44 -12.22 9.04
N LYS A 152 3.50 -12.85 10.20
CA LYS A 152 2.32 -13.12 11.02
C LYS A 152 1.65 -11.84 11.51
N GLN A 153 2.42 -10.83 11.91
CA GLN A 153 1.88 -9.52 12.28
C GLN A 153 1.27 -8.81 11.06
N ILE A 154 1.90 -8.92 9.88
CA ILE A 154 1.36 -8.39 8.62
C ILE A 154 -0.03 -8.95 8.34
N GLU A 155 -0.20 -10.27 8.45
CA GLU A 155 -1.49 -10.93 8.24
C GLU A 155 -2.51 -10.55 9.32
N ALA A 156 -2.14 -10.68 10.60
CA ALA A 156 -3.04 -10.43 11.73
C ALA A 156 -3.55 -8.99 11.79
N LEU A 157 -2.69 -8.02 11.45
CA LEU A 157 -3.03 -6.59 11.47
C LEU A 157 -3.52 -6.09 10.10
N LYS A 158 -3.67 -6.96 9.10
CA LYS A 158 -4.08 -6.62 7.73
C LYS A 158 -3.25 -5.48 7.15
N ILE A 159 -1.93 -5.59 7.26
CA ILE A 159 -0.99 -4.60 6.74
C ILE A 159 -1.00 -4.63 5.22
N ASP A 160 -1.10 -3.45 4.60
CA ASP A 160 -1.10 -3.29 3.15
C ASP A 160 0.33 -3.24 2.59
N PHE A 161 1.24 -2.58 3.30
CA PHE A 161 2.65 -2.43 2.91
C PHE A 161 3.59 -2.20 4.10
N VAL A 162 4.88 -2.42 3.87
CA VAL A 162 5.97 -2.26 4.84
C VAL A 162 6.82 -1.05 4.46
N VAL A 163 7.18 -0.25 5.46
CA VAL A 163 8.11 0.88 5.32
C VAL A 163 9.38 0.58 6.11
N LEU A 164 10.50 0.47 5.40
CA LEU A 164 11.82 0.36 6.01
C LEU A 164 12.34 1.76 6.31
N ALA A 165 11.94 2.32 7.45
CA ALA A 165 12.37 3.62 7.92
C ALA A 165 13.80 3.53 8.49
N ARG A 166 14.79 3.42 7.59
CA ARG A 166 16.21 3.18 7.90
C ARG A 166 16.41 1.89 8.71
N TYR A 167 15.68 0.84 8.34
CA TYR A 167 15.89 -0.50 8.89
C TYR A 167 17.17 -1.10 8.29
N MET A 168 18.14 -1.42 9.14
CA MET A 168 19.50 -1.76 8.71
C MET A 168 19.73 -3.25 8.48
N GLN A 169 18.75 -4.11 8.79
CA GLN A 169 18.87 -5.54 8.51
C GLN A 169 18.42 -5.84 7.09
N ILE A 170 19.26 -6.54 6.35
CA ILE A 170 18.93 -7.03 5.02
C ILE A 170 17.75 -7.99 5.15
N LEU A 171 16.68 -7.82 4.38
CA LEU A 171 15.57 -8.78 4.33
C LEU A 171 15.99 -10.04 3.55
N SER A 172 15.48 -11.21 3.93
CA SER A 172 15.69 -12.42 3.13
C SER A 172 14.95 -12.36 1.79
N ALA A 173 15.43 -13.14 0.81
CA ALA A 173 14.75 -13.29 -0.47
C ALA A 173 13.30 -13.79 -0.29
N ASN A 174 13.08 -14.74 0.62
CA ASN A 174 11.75 -15.28 0.95
C ASN A 174 10.79 -14.19 1.45
N PHE A 175 11.27 -13.29 2.32
CA PHE A 175 10.44 -12.18 2.78
C PHE A 175 10.06 -11.25 1.64
N CYS A 176 11.02 -10.89 0.77
CA CYS A 176 10.76 -10.04 -0.40
C CYS A 176 9.77 -10.69 -1.38
N GLU A 177 9.90 -12.00 -1.64
CA GLU A 177 9.00 -12.76 -2.52
C GLU A 177 7.56 -12.83 -2.00
N LYS A 178 7.36 -12.78 -0.67
CA LYS A 178 6.03 -12.77 -0.05
C LYS A 178 5.36 -11.39 -0.10
N MET A 179 6.13 -10.32 -0.29
CA MET A 179 5.64 -8.94 -0.28
C MET A 179 6.03 -8.16 -1.55
N PRO A 180 5.77 -8.71 -2.76
CA PRO A 180 6.16 -8.05 -4.00
C PRO A 180 5.41 -6.73 -4.18
N GLY A 181 6.13 -5.66 -4.49
CA GLY A 181 5.57 -4.32 -4.66
C GLY A 181 4.98 -3.68 -3.40
N LYS A 182 5.22 -4.28 -2.21
CA LYS A 182 4.65 -3.84 -0.93
C LYS A 182 5.71 -3.45 0.11
N ILE A 183 6.97 -3.30 -0.30
CA ILE A 183 8.06 -2.88 0.58
C ILE A 183 8.64 -1.58 0.03
N ILE A 184 8.61 -0.54 0.84
CA ILE A 184 9.20 0.77 0.54
C ILE A 184 10.46 0.91 1.39
N ASN A 185 11.60 1.21 0.75
CA ASN A 185 12.87 1.41 1.42
C ASN A 185 13.45 2.80 1.13
N ILE A 186 14.20 3.36 2.08
CA ILE A 186 14.92 4.62 1.91
C ILE A 186 16.41 4.45 2.22
N HIS A 187 17.24 4.92 1.29
CA HIS A 187 18.68 5.03 1.45
C HIS A 187 19.13 6.41 0.95
N HIS A 188 20.16 6.96 1.56
CA HIS A 188 20.82 8.13 1.00
C HIS A 188 21.52 7.70 -0.30
N SER A 189 21.34 8.49 -1.35
CA SER A 189 22.12 8.40 -2.58
C SER A 189 22.94 9.69 -2.73
N PHE A 190 24.11 9.59 -3.34
CA PHE A 190 25.04 10.69 -3.55
C PHE A 190 24.96 11.20 -4.99
#